data_AF-A0A7W2R4S7-F1
#
_entry.id   AF-A0A7W2R4S7-F1
#
_cell.length_a   1.000
_cell.length_b   1.000
_cell.length_c   1.000
_cell.angle_alpha   90.00
_cell.angle_beta   90.00
_cell.angle_gamma   90.00
#
_symmetry.space_group_name_H-M   'P 1'
#
loop_
_entity.id
_entity.type
_entity.pdbx_description
1 polymer ?
#
loop_
_entity_poly.entity_id
_entity_poly.type
_entity_poly.pdbx_seq_one_letter_code
_entity_poly.pdbx_strand_id
1 'polypeptide(L)'
;MALNFNQIENLLVKYKSDSSLAELIIKYSALKQELEDTENHSWYFKQGIESKMQEIDSLNNHFEKMRALFNESKIDFFINKINVNNEYLSGLEGKGTSFIQRISYSWKVGENELFNELIRLKSKTELLMGIDYYLENPDEFLIFID
;
A
#
# COMPACT_ATOMS: atom_id res chain seq x y z
N MET A 1 0.79 13.46 17.56
CA MET A 1 -0.13 12.57 18.31
C MET A 1 -0.45 11.44 17.36
N ALA A 2 -0.22 10.18 17.76
CA ALA A 2 -0.50 9.04 16.91
C ALA A 2 -2.00 8.98 16.53
N LEU A 3 -2.30 8.58 15.31
CA LEU A 3 -3.67 8.36 14.83
C LEU A 3 -4.42 7.38 15.75
N ASN A 4 -5.58 7.80 16.27
CA ASN A 4 -6.48 6.90 17.01
C ASN A 4 -7.28 6.04 16.00
N PHE A 5 -7.49 4.76 16.30
CA PHE A 5 -8.40 3.85 15.58
C PHE A 5 -9.70 4.49 15.06
N ASN A 6 -10.37 5.31 15.88
CA ASN A 6 -11.60 6.00 15.44
C ASN A 6 -11.35 7.04 14.34
N GLN A 7 -10.16 7.64 14.28
CA GLN A 7 -9.76 8.52 13.18
C GLN A 7 -9.43 7.68 11.93
N ILE A 8 -8.76 6.54 12.10
CA ILE A 8 -8.42 5.60 11.00
C ILE A 8 -9.68 5.02 10.35
N GLU A 9 -10.66 4.58 11.14
CA GLU A 9 -11.93 4.05 10.66
C GLU A 9 -12.74 5.13 9.93
N ASN A 10 -12.76 6.35 10.46
CA ASN A 10 -13.39 7.49 9.78
C ASN A 10 -12.67 7.85 8.47
N LEU A 11 -11.35 7.69 8.37
CA LEU A 11 -10.62 7.89 7.12
C LEU A 11 -10.99 6.82 6.08
N LEU A 12 -11.07 5.54 6.48
CA LEU A 12 -11.50 4.45 5.59
C LEU A 12 -12.92 4.65 5.06
N VAL A 13 -13.86 4.99 5.95
CA VAL A 13 -15.28 5.18 5.60
C VAL A 13 -15.49 6.44 4.78
N LYS A 14 -14.78 7.53 5.10
CA LYS A 14 -14.94 8.82 4.42
C LYS A 14 -14.28 8.84 3.04
N TYR A 15 -13.14 8.16 2.89
CA TYR A 15 -12.34 8.29 1.67
C TYR A 15 -12.38 7.12 0.71
N LYS A 16 -12.92 5.95 1.11
CA LYS A 16 -13.15 4.81 0.20
C LYS A 16 -11.97 4.59 -0.77
N SER A 17 -10.74 4.76 -0.27
CA SER A 17 -9.63 5.07 -1.15
C SER A 17 -9.19 3.82 -1.87
N ASP A 18 -9.26 3.80 -3.20
CA ASP A 18 -8.65 2.79 -4.06
C ASP A 18 -7.10 2.86 -4.06
N SER A 19 -6.51 3.45 -3.01
CA SER A 19 -5.08 3.67 -2.85
C SER A 19 -4.46 2.51 -2.07
N SER A 20 -3.61 1.74 -2.75
CA SER A 20 -2.83 0.64 -2.17
C SER A 20 -1.91 1.15 -1.06
N LEU A 21 -1.36 2.37 -1.22
CA LEU A 21 -0.50 3.01 -0.24
C LEU A 21 -1.26 3.38 1.04
N ALA A 22 -2.45 3.97 0.88
CA ALA A 22 -3.30 4.34 2.02
C ALA A 22 -3.76 3.10 2.80
N GLU A 23 -4.17 2.04 2.10
CA GLU A 23 -4.54 0.78 2.72
C GLU A 23 -3.38 0.19 3.54
N LEU A 24 -2.15 0.26 3.02
CA LEU A 24 -0.97 -0.24 3.72
C LEU A 24 -0.71 0.56 5.00
N ILE A 25 -0.65 1.90 4.91
CA ILE A 25 -0.42 2.78 6.07
C ILE A 25 -1.49 2.52 7.15
N ILE A 26 -2.74 2.36 6.74
CA ILE A 26 -3.85 2.09 7.64
C ILE A 26 -3.70 0.72 8.32
N LYS A 27 -3.44 -0.35 7.54
CA LYS A 27 -3.20 -1.69 8.10
C LYS A 27 -2.05 -1.70 9.10
N TYR A 28 -0.95 -1.04 8.74
CA TYR A 28 0.21 -0.90 9.62
C TYR A 28 -0.14 -0.16 10.92
N SER A 29 -0.87 0.96 10.81
CA SER A 29 -1.30 1.75 11.97
C SER A 29 -2.19 0.96 12.92
N ALA A 30 -3.17 0.22 12.39
CA ALA A 30 -4.09 -0.58 13.17
C ALA A 30 -3.35 -1.70 13.90
N LEU A 31 -2.44 -2.40 13.21
CA LEU A 31 -1.66 -3.49 13.81
C LEU A 31 -0.70 -2.96 14.88
N LYS A 32 -0.07 -1.79 14.65
CA LYS A 32 0.85 -1.17 15.60
C LYS A 32 0.12 -0.76 16.88
N GLN A 33 -1.06 -0.15 16.76
CA GLN A 33 -1.89 0.21 17.90
C GLN A 33 -2.36 -1.03 18.68
N GLU A 34 -2.71 -2.11 17.98
CA GLU A 34 -3.10 -3.38 18.62
C GLU A 34 -1.95 -4.03 19.39
N LEU A 35 -0.69 -3.80 18.99
CA LEU A 35 0.47 -4.28 19.75
C LEU A 35 0.85 -3.36 20.93
N GLU A 36 0.47 -2.09 20.91
CA GLU A 36 0.71 -1.16 22.00
C GLU A 36 -0.29 -1.35 23.17
N ASP A 37 -1.54 -1.74 22.91
CA ASP A 37 -2.58 -2.02 23.92
C ASP A 37 -2.45 -3.43 24.57
N THR A 38 -1.24 -3.83 24.94
CA THR A 38 -0.97 -5.21 25.42
C THR A 38 -1.42 -5.49 26.85
N GLU A 39 -1.78 -4.48 27.64
CA GLU A 39 -2.18 -4.63 29.05
C GLU A 39 -3.54 -5.34 29.23
N ASN A 40 -4.40 -5.36 28.19
CA ASN A 40 -5.74 -5.96 28.24
C ASN A 40 -5.87 -7.31 27.50
N HIS A 41 -4.76 -7.87 27.03
CA HIS A 41 -4.80 -8.98 26.08
C HIS A 41 -4.71 -10.37 26.74
N SER A 42 -5.61 -11.29 26.31
CA SER A 42 -5.69 -12.66 26.82
C SER A 42 -4.43 -13.48 26.54
N TRP A 43 -4.22 -14.59 27.25
CA TRP A 43 -3.07 -15.49 27.05
C TRP A 43 -2.92 -15.95 25.58
N TYR A 44 -4.02 -16.17 24.86
CA TYR A 44 -4.00 -16.54 23.44
C TYR A 44 -3.48 -15.42 22.53
N PHE A 45 -3.70 -14.17 22.92
CA PHE A 45 -3.15 -13.03 22.19
C PHE A 45 -1.63 -13.03 22.24
N LYS A 46 -1.02 -13.42 23.38
CA LYS A 46 0.43 -13.53 23.52
C LYS A 46 1.07 -14.56 22.58
N GLN A 47 0.33 -15.61 22.19
CA GLN A 47 0.80 -16.55 21.15
C GLN A 47 0.70 -15.98 19.72
N GLY A 48 -0.22 -15.03 19.48
CA GLY A 48 -0.37 -14.37 18.18
C GLY A 48 0.57 -13.17 17.96
N ILE A 49 1.24 -12.67 19.01
CA ILE A 49 2.11 -11.48 18.93
C ILE A 49 3.23 -11.69 17.91
N GLU A 50 3.90 -12.85 17.90
CA GLU A 50 4.99 -13.11 16.94
C GLU A 50 4.50 -13.03 15.49
N SER A 51 3.32 -13.60 15.20
CA SER A 51 2.71 -13.51 13.86
C SER A 51 2.37 -12.07 13.49
N LYS A 52 1.90 -11.26 14.44
CA LYS A 52 1.58 -9.84 14.21
C LYS A 52 2.84 -9.00 14.04
N MET A 53 3.90 -9.26 14.81
CA MET A 53 5.19 -8.59 14.60
C MET A 53 5.74 -8.90 13.20
N GLN A 54 5.66 -10.16 12.75
CA GLN A 54 6.02 -10.54 11.39
C GLN A 54 5.16 -9.84 10.32
N GLU A 55 3.88 -9.65 10.59
CA GLU A 55 2.98 -8.91 9.70
C GLU A 55 3.34 -7.42 9.64
N ILE A 56 3.67 -6.77 10.76
CA ILE A 56 4.22 -5.40 10.79
C ILE A 56 5.50 -5.30 9.97
N ASP A 57 6.43 -6.24 10.14
CA ASP A 57 7.68 -6.26 9.38
C ASP A 57 7.41 -6.44 7.89
N SER A 58 6.46 -7.30 7.53
CA SER A 58 6.03 -7.51 6.15
C SER A 58 5.42 -6.25 5.53
N LEU A 59 4.51 -5.58 6.25
CA LEU A 59 3.90 -4.32 5.84
C LEU A 59 4.94 -3.23 5.67
N ASN A 60 5.84 -3.06 6.65
CA ASN A 60 6.91 -2.08 6.58
C ASN A 60 7.85 -2.36 5.39
N ASN A 61 8.25 -3.61 5.18
CA ASN A 61 9.07 -3.99 4.03
C ASN A 61 8.37 -3.72 2.69
N HIS A 62 7.07 -3.97 2.61
CA HIS A 62 6.29 -3.67 1.41
C HIS A 62 6.21 -2.17 1.16
N PHE A 63 5.98 -1.39 2.22
CA PHE A 63 5.99 0.06 2.15
C PHE A 63 7.34 0.61 1.69
N GLU A 64 8.44 0.17 2.30
CA GLU A 64 9.78 0.64 1.96
C GLU A 64 10.17 0.30 0.52
N LYS A 65 9.72 -0.84 -0.02
CA LYS A 65 9.90 -1.15 -1.46
C LYS A 65 9.15 -0.15 -2.35
N MET A 66 7.90 0.17 -2.01
CA MET A 66 7.13 1.16 -2.77
C MET A 66 7.73 2.56 -2.66
N ARG A 67 8.16 2.95 -1.45
CA ARG A 67 8.83 4.21 -1.17
C ARG A 67 10.14 4.33 -1.95
N ALA A 68 10.99 3.31 -1.94
CA ALA A 68 12.24 3.30 -2.71
C ALA A 68 11.94 3.44 -4.21
N LEU A 69 11.02 2.63 -4.73
CA LEU A 69 10.61 2.69 -6.13
C LEU A 69 10.10 4.09 -6.51
N PHE A 70 9.27 4.71 -5.66
CA PHE A 70 8.78 6.06 -5.85
C PHE A 70 9.91 7.08 -5.84
N ASN A 71 10.76 7.09 -4.81
CA ASN A 71 11.78 8.12 -4.62
C ASN A 71 12.88 8.04 -5.70
N GLU A 72 13.23 6.83 -6.15
CA GLU A 72 14.31 6.60 -7.12
C GLU A 72 13.86 6.74 -8.58
N SER A 73 12.58 6.50 -8.86
CA SER A 73 12.06 6.50 -10.23
C SER A 73 11.49 7.86 -10.65
N LYS A 74 11.50 8.11 -11.96
CA LYS A 74 10.80 9.24 -12.59
C LYS A 74 9.43 8.80 -13.13
N ILE A 75 8.55 9.75 -13.41
CA ILE A 75 7.23 9.47 -14.02
C ILE A 75 7.38 8.68 -15.34
N ASP A 76 8.36 9.03 -16.18
CA ASP A 76 8.61 8.34 -17.45
C ASP A 76 8.91 6.84 -17.28
N PHE A 77 9.55 6.45 -16.17
CA PHE A 77 9.80 5.04 -15.87
C PHE A 77 8.49 4.28 -15.68
N PHE A 78 7.55 4.85 -14.92
CA PHE A 78 6.25 4.23 -14.68
C PHE A 78 5.42 4.14 -15.96
N ILE A 79 5.39 5.22 -16.76
CA ILE A 79 4.69 5.23 -18.05
C ILE A 79 5.25 4.13 -18.97
N ASN A 80 6.58 4.01 -19.05
CA ASN A 80 7.20 2.98 -19.86
C ASN A 80 6.82 1.56 -19.39
N LYS A 81 6.80 1.32 -18.07
CA LYS A 81 6.37 0.03 -17.51
C LYS A 81 4.90 -0.29 -17.82
N ILE A 82 4.02 0.71 -17.70
CA ILE A 82 2.61 0.57 -18.06
C ILE A 82 2.47 0.19 -19.54
N ASN A 83 3.23 0.84 -20.43
CA ASN A 83 3.19 0.53 -21.87
C ASN A 83 3.63 -0.91 -22.16
N VAL A 84 4.73 -1.37 -21.54
CA VAL A 84 5.19 -2.76 -21.66
C VAL A 84 4.14 -3.75 -21.17
N ASN A 85 3.49 -3.46 -20.05
CA ASN A 85 2.42 -4.29 -19.52
C ASN A 85 1.19 -4.28 -20.45
N ASN A 86 0.80 -3.14 -21.00
CA ASN A 86 -0.31 -3.04 -21.94
C ASN A 86 -0.04 -3.79 -23.25
N GLU A 87 1.19 -3.75 -23.76
CA GLU A 87 1.59 -4.54 -24.92
C GLU A 87 1.40 -6.05 -24.65
N TYR A 88 1.87 -6.52 -23.48
CA TYR A 88 1.65 -7.91 -23.04
C TYR A 88 0.16 -8.26 -22.94
N LEU A 89 -0.64 -7.41 -22.28
CA LEU A 89 -2.07 -7.62 -22.06
C LEU A 89 -2.84 -7.68 -23.39
N SER A 90 -2.56 -6.75 -24.32
CA SER A 90 -3.16 -6.72 -25.65
C SER A 90 -2.85 -7.97 -26.48
N GLY A 91 -1.65 -8.55 -26.28
CA GLY A 91 -1.24 -9.79 -26.92
C GLY A 91 -2.02 -11.02 -26.46
N LEU A 92 -2.74 -10.93 -25.33
CA LEU A 92 -3.57 -11.99 -24.77
C LEU A 92 -5.07 -11.84 -25.04
N GLU A 93 -5.54 -10.66 -25.46
CA GLU A 93 -6.95 -10.41 -25.75
C GLU A 93 -7.46 -11.33 -26.89
N GLY A 94 -8.63 -11.92 -26.70
CA GLY A 94 -9.28 -12.79 -27.70
C GLY A 94 -8.66 -14.18 -27.87
N LYS A 95 -7.62 -14.54 -27.10
CA LYS A 95 -7.03 -15.89 -27.11
C LYS A 95 -7.56 -16.74 -25.95
N GLY A 96 -7.64 -18.05 -26.14
CA GLY A 96 -7.88 -18.99 -25.04
C GLY A 96 -6.72 -18.91 -24.05
N THR A 97 -6.90 -18.20 -22.95
CA THR A 97 -5.87 -18.01 -21.92
C THR A 97 -5.78 -19.22 -21.00
N SER A 98 -4.58 -19.78 -20.83
CA SER A 98 -4.30 -20.75 -19.78
C SER A 98 -4.43 -20.13 -18.39
N PHE A 99 -4.53 -20.97 -17.34
CA PHE A 99 -4.58 -20.50 -15.96
C PHE A 99 -3.37 -19.63 -15.58
N ILE A 100 -2.16 -20.02 -16.03
CA ILE A 100 -0.93 -19.26 -15.80
C ILE A 100 -0.99 -17.88 -16.47
N GLN A 101 -1.55 -17.82 -17.69
CA GLN A 101 -1.74 -16.55 -18.40
C GLN A 101 -2.75 -15.66 -17.69
N ARG A 102 -3.82 -16.21 -17.11
CA ARG A 102 -4.78 -15.44 -16.30
C ARG A 102 -4.14 -14.84 -15.05
N ILE A 103 -3.34 -15.62 -14.32
CA ILE A 103 -2.60 -15.09 -13.16
C ILE A 103 -1.67 -13.96 -13.59
N SER A 104 -0.92 -14.17 -14.67
CA SER A 104 0.02 -13.17 -15.19
C SER A 104 -0.72 -11.90 -15.63
N TYR A 105 -1.88 -12.05 -16.28
CA TYR A 105 -2.76 -10.95 -16.65
C TYR A 105 -3.19 -10.14 -15.43
N SER A 106 -3.76 -10.80 -14.40
CA SER A 106 -4.21 -10.13 -13.17
C SER A 106 -3.08 -9.42 -12.45
N TRP A 107 -1.89 -10.03 -12.38
CA TRP A 107 -0.72 -9.38 -11.80
C TRP A 107 -0.34 -8.12 -12.60
N LYS A 108 -0.30 -8.19 -13.93
CA LYS A 108 0.05 -7.05 -14.78
C LYS A 108 -0.95 -5.89 -14.68
N VAL A 109 -2.24 -6.19 -14.53
CA VAL A 109 -3.27 -5.18 -14.24
C VAL A 109 -3.02 -4.51 -12.89
N GLY A 110 -2.80 -5.29 -11.83
CA GLY A 110 -2.50 -4.71 -10.50
C GLY A 110 -1.19 -3.92 -10.48
N GLU A 111 -0.18 -4.34 -11.24
CA GLU A 111 1.07 -3.58 -11.39
C GLU A 111 0.83 -2.22 -12.07
N ASN A 112 -0.05 -2.17 -13.08
CA ASN A 112 -0.44 -0.91 -13.72
C ASN A 112 -1.22 0.01 -12.79
N GLU A 113 -2.13 -0.53 -11.97
CA GLU A 113 -2.85 0.23 -10.95
C GLU A 113 -1.88 0.88 -9.96
N LEU A 114 -0.91 0.11 -9.45
CA LEU A 114 0.15 0.62 -8.59
C LEU A 114 0.95 1.73 -9.29
N PHE A 115 1.39 1.54 -10.53
CA PHE A 115 2.16 2.57 -11.25
C PHE A 115 1.35 3.85 -11.48
N ASN A 116 0.06 3.75 -11.82
CA ASN A 116 -0.81 4.90 -11.93
C ASN A 116 -0.97 5.62 -10.59
N GLU A 117 -1.09 4.89 -9.49
CA GLU A 117 -1.11 5.45 -8.14
C GLU A 117 0.19 6.21 -7.83
N LEU A 118 1.35 5.62 -8.12
CA LEU A 118 2.65 6.28 -7.91
C LEU A 118 2.82 7.54 -8.78
N ILE A 119 2.34 7.54 -10.02
CA ILE A 119 2.32 8.74 -10.88
C ILE A 119 1.43 9.82 -10.26
N ARG A 120 0.22 9.46 -9.80
CA ARG A 120 -0.70 10.38 -9.12
C ARG A 120 -0.03 10.96 -7.87
N LEU A 121 0.63 10.14 -7.06
CA LEU A 121 1.36 10.60 -5.87
C LEU A 121 2.52 11.54 -6.23
N LYS A 122 3.24 11.29 -7.33
CA LYS A 122 4.32 12.19 -7.79
C LYS A 122 3.84 13.57 -8.21
N SER A 123 2.56 13.73 -8.56
CA SER A 123 1.99 15.07 -8.79
C SER A 123 1.69 15.84 -7.51
N LYS A 124 1.67 15.18 -6.35
CA LYS A 124 1.33 15.76 -5.05
C LYS A 124 2.53 15.94 -4.13
N THR A 125 3.50 15.01 -4.20
CA THR A 125 4.73 15.06 -3.40
C THR A 125 5.94 14.64 -4.23
N GLU A 126 7.10 15.22 -3.93
CA GLU A 126 8.37 14.83 -4.52
C GLU A 126 8.97 13.58 -3.86
N LEU A 127 8.69 13.38 -2.57
CA LEU A 127 9.30 12.35 -1.75
C LEU A 127 8.26 11.66 -0.87
N LEU A 128 8.38 10.33 -0.78
CA LEU A 128 7.69 9.54 0.24
C LEU A 128 8.62 9.36 1.44
N MET A 129 8.14 9.78 2.60
CA MET A 129 8.73 9.54 3.91
C MET A 129 8.45 8.11 4.39
N GLY A 130 9.12 7.68 5.46
CA GLY A 130 8.91 6.35 6.05
C GLY A 130 7.51 6.20 6.64
N ILE A 131 7.04 4.96 6.81
CA ILE A 131 5.64 4.70 7.22
C ILE A 131 5.27 5.34 8.56
N ASP A 132 6.19 5.33 9.52
CA ASP A 132 5.98 5.93 10.85
C ASP A 132 5.76 7.44 10.81
N TYR A 133 6.37 8.13 9.85
CA TYR A 133 6.22 9.58 9.71
C TYR A 133 4.75 9.98 9.50
N TYR A 134 4.00 9.20 8.73
CA TYR A 134 2.59 9.47 8.46
C TYR A 134 1.66 9.13 9.63
N LEU A 135 2.11 8.28 10.55
CA LEU A 135 1.39 8.04 11.81
C LEU A 135 1.53 9.23 12.77
N GLU A 136 2.69 9.88 12.75
CA GLU A 136 2.98 11.05 13.57
C GLU A 136 2.39 12.34 12.98
N ASN A 137 2.27 12.41 11.64
CA ASN A 137 1.83 13.56 10.86
C ASN A 137 0.62 13.21 9.97
N PRO A 138 -0.57 12.99 10.55
CA PRO A 138 -1.75 12.54 9.82
C PRO A 138 -2.27 13.54 8.78
N ASP A 139 -1.99 14.83 8.94
CA ASP A 139 -2.37 15.85 7.95
C ASP A 139 -1.62 15.64 6.62
N GLU A 140 -0.38 15.15 6.67
CA GLU A 140 0.36 14.81 5.44
C GLU A 140 -0.14 13.52 4.81
N PHE A 141 -0.66 12.59 5.61
CA PHE A 141 -1.31 11.39 5.11
C PHE A 141 -2.58 11.71 4.29
N LEU A 142 -3.35 12.71 4.74
CA LEU A 142 -4.57 13.14 4.06
C LEU A 142 -4.33 13.62 2.62
N ILE A 143 -3.17 14.21 2.34
CA ILE A 143 -2.79 14.66 0.99
C ILE A 143 -2.76 13.49 -0.01
N PHE A 144 -2.47 12.26 0.45
CA PHE A 144 -2.43 11.09 -0.44
C PHE A 144 -3.81 10.55 -0.78
N ILE A 145 -4.75 10.72 0.14
CA ILE A 145 -6.08 10.13 0.06
C ILE A 145 -7.04 11.01 -0.75
N ASP A 146 -6.87 12.34 -0.69
CA ASP A 146 -7.68 13.35 -1.38
C ASP A 146 -7.23 13.55 -2.83
#